data_AF-A0A7L5Z3U7-F1
#
_entry.id   AF-A0A7L5Z3U7-F1
#
_cell.length_a   1.000
_cell.length_b   1.000
_cell.length_c   1.000
_cell.angle_alpha   90.00
_cell.angle_beta   90.00
_cell.angle_gamma   90.00
#
_symmetry.space_group_name_H-M   'P 1'
#
loop_
_entity.id
_entity.type
_entity.pdbx_description
1 polymer ?
#
loop_
_entity_poly.entity_id
_entity_poly.type
_entity_poly.pdbx_seq_one_letter_code
_entity_poly.pdbx_strand_id
1 'polypeptide(L)'
;MVRAQAEPVTLAALVSLSGLHANTLREHLDGLSRMGLVERHSAKPRGRGRPAALYQATDNDLEPMPEYAGLAAALAATIHRTSSAPSDDAADAGLEWGRDLARARGAAPSRSEVVARREVVALLEELGFAPRTDSRVSTVRLTRCPLLEAAYRYPEIVCAVHRGLTQGALAAYGGDPDNVELIPFAEPGACLLHLTADSAG
;
A
#
# COMPACT_ATOMS: atom_id res chain seq x y z
N MET A 1 10.74 14.25 -4.77
CA MET A 1 11.89 14.53 -5.66
C MET A 1 12.78 13.31 -5.85
N VAL A 2 13.45 12.81 -4.80
CA VAL A 2 14.25 11.56 -4.90
C VAL A 2 13.36 10.37 -5.31
N ARG A 3 12.18 10.23 -4.67
CA ARG A 3 11.18 9.19 -4.97
C ARG A 3 10.65 9.20 -6.41
N ALA A 4 10.69 10.35 -7.09
CA ALA A 4 10.21 10.47 -8.47
C ALA A 4 11.27 10.03 -9.50
N GLN A 5 12.45 9.61 -9.06
CA GLN A 5 13.53 9.16 -9.93
C GLN A 5 13.57 7.63 -9.92
N ALA A 6 13.53 7.03 -11.12
CA ALA A 6 13.62 5.58 -11.29
C ALA A 6 15.03 5.02 -10.98
N GLU A 7 16.05 5.89 -10.98
CA GLU A 7 17.44 5.55 -10.71
C GLU A 7 18.03 6.42 -9.58
N PRO A 8 19.07 5.94 -8.87
CA PRO A 8 19.77 6.73 -7.85
C PRO A 8 20.27 8.07 -8.38
N VAL A 9 19.97 9.15 -7.65
CA VAL A 9 20.21 10.54 -8.10
C VAL A 9 21.37 11.18 -7.36
N THR A 10 22.15 12.01 -8.06
CA THR A 10 23.25 12.76 -7.41
C THR A 10 22.74 13.97 -6.64
N LEU A 11 23.50 14.40 -5.61
CA LEU A 11 23.22 15.66 -4.91
C LEU A 11 23.12 16.86 -5.87
N ALA A 12 23.97 16.90 -6.90
CA ALA A 12 23.97 17.98 -7.89
C ALA A 12 22.65 18.04 -8.68
N ALA A 13 22.15 16.87 -9.12
CA ALA A 13 20.85 16.80 -9.81
C ALA A 13 19.71 17.26 -8.89
N LEU A 14 19.73 16.86 -7.62
CA LEU A 14 18.71 17.26 -6.65
C LEU A 14 18.76 18.76 -6.33
N VAL A 15 19.94 19.38 -6.32
CA VAL A 15 20.10 20.85 -6.20
C VAL A 15 19.47 21.52 -7.42
N SER A 16 19.76 21.05 -8.63
CA SER A 16 19.18 21.61 -9.86
C SER A 16 17.66 21.48 -9.91
N LEU A 17 17.11 20.36 -9.42
CA LEU A 17 15.67 20.10 -9.41
C LEU A 17 14.92 20.87 -8.33
N SER A 18 15.52 21.10 -7.15
CA SER A 18 14.85 21.76 -6.03
C SER A 18 15.08 23.26 -5.97
N GLY A 19 16.14 23.77 -6.62
CA GLY A 19 16.59 25.15 -6.43
C GLY A 19 17.18 25.43 -5.04
N LEU A 20 17.28 24.42 -4.17
CA LEU A 20 17.83 24.56 -2.82
C LEU A 20 19.35 24.48 -2.84
N HIS A 21 19.98 25.17 -1.91
CA HIS A 21 21.42 25.12 -1.74
C HIS A 21 21.90 23.72 -1.28
N ALA A 22 23.09 23.32 -1.72
CA ALA A 22 23.62 21.97 -1.49
C ALA A 22 23.74 21.57 -0.01
N ASN A 23 24.01 22.53 0.88
CA ASN A 23 24.10 22.26 2.32
C ASN A 23 22.72 21.93 2.93
N THR A 24 21.71 22.74 2.63
CA THR A 24 20.33 22.51 3.09
C THR A 24 19.81 21.17 2.61
N LEU A 25 20.08 20.84 1.34
CA LEU A 25 19.67 19.57 0.78
C LEU A 25 20.39 18.39 1.45
N ARG A 26 21.67 18.54 1.81
CA ARG A 26 22.44 17.51 2.53
C ARG A 26 21.87 17.28 3.93
N GLU A 27 21.55 18.34 4.67
CA GLU A 27 20.93 18.23 6.00
C GLU A 27 19.58 17.50 5.93
N HIS A 28 18.74 17.82 4.95
CA HIS A 28 17.48 17.11 4.73
C HIS A 28 17.70 15.65 4.35
N LEU A 29 18.63 15.35 3.43
CA LEU A 29 18.94 13.99 3.01
C LEU A 29 19.53 13.14 4.15
N ASP A 30 20.35 13.73 5.02
CA ASP A 30 20.89 13.06 6.20
C ASP A 30 19.77 12.79 7.23
N GLY A 31 18.81 13.72 7.38
CA GLY A 31 17.58 13.50 8.14
C GLY A 31 16.76 12.32 7.62
N LEU A 32 16.47 12.32 6.32
CA LEU A 32 15.73 11.24 5.65
C LEU A 32 16.47 9.90 5.70
N SER A 33 17.80 9.92 5.62
CA SER A 33 18.61 8.70 5.73
C SER A 33 18.56 8.10 7.13
N ARG A 34 18.58 8.94 8.18
CA ARG A 34 18.41 8.47 9.56
C ARG A 34 17.02 7.87 9.82
N MET A 35 16.01 8.37 9.14
CA MET A 35 14.64 7.82 9.19
C MET A 35 14.47 6.57 8.30
N GLY A 36 15.52 6.16 7.58
CA GLY A 36 15.46 5.02 6.67
C GLY A 36 14.57 5.23 5.45
N LEU A 37 14.28 6.48 5.07
CA LEU A 37 13.43 6.86 3.92
C LEU A 37 14.27 7.11 2.64
N VAL A 38 15.58 7.29 2.80
CA VAL A 38 16.53 7.48 1.70
C VAL A 38 17.80 6.69 1.99
N GLU A 39 18.25 5.89 1.02
CA GLU A 39 19.56 5.26 1.05
C GLU A 39 20.59 6.09 0.30
N ARG A 40 21.82 6.07 0.83
CA ARG A 40 22.97 6.76 0.25
C ARG A 40 23.99 5.75 -0.24
N HIS A 41 24.22 5.72 -1.55
CA HIS A 41 25.25 4.90 -2.19
C HIS A 41 26.43 5.76 -2.67
N SER A 42 27.58 5.13 -2.84
CA SER A 42 28.69 5.74 -3.58
C SER A 42 28.60 5.33 -5.04
N ALA A 43 28.69 6.30 -5.95
CA ALA A 43 28.79 6.01 -7.38
C ALA A 43 30.03 5.16 -7.67
N LYS A 44 30.01 4.39 -8.77
CA LYS A 44 31.20 3.69 -9.25
C LYS A 44 32.32 4.71 -9.52
N PRO A 45 33.56 4.49 -9.06
CA PRO A 45 34.67 5.40 -9.33
C PRO A 45 34.88 5.55 -10.83
N ARG A 46 34.87 6.79 -11.33
CA ARG A 46 35.29 7.13 -12.70
C ARG A 46 36.42 8.15 -12.62
N GLY A 47 37.66 7.69 -12.77
CA GLY A 47 38.86 8.54 -12.78
C GLY A 47 39.34 9.00 -11.39
N ARG A 48 40.15 10.07 -11.37
CA ARG A 48 40.69 10.68 -10.15
C ARG A 48 39.63 11.58 -9.49
N GLY A 49 39.23 11.26 -8.26
CA GLY A 49 38.33 12.06 -7.43
C GLY A 49 37.54 11.21 -6.44
N ARG A 50 36.94 11.85 -5.43
CA ARG A 50 36.01 11.15 -4.51
C ARG A 50 34.72 10.81 -5.27
N PRO A 51 34.26 9.55 -5.27
CA PRO A 51 33.02 9.18 -5.94
C PRO A 51 31.82 10.01 -5.43
N ALA A 52 30.92 10.37 -6.33
CA ALA A 52 29.71 11.11 -6.00
C ALA A 52 28.78 10.29 -5.09
N ALA A 53 28.11 10.97 -4.15
CA ALA A 53 27.02 10.36 -3.40
C ALA A 53 25.77 10.29 -4.28
N LEU A 54 25.18 9.11 -4.36
CA LEU A 54 23.89 8.83 -4.97
C LEU A 54 22.86 8.61 -3.87
N TYR A 55 21.67 9.13 -4.07
CA TYR A 55 20.55 9.02 -3.14
C TYR A 55 19.40 8.32 -3.84
N GLN A 56 18.80 7.35 -3.16
CA GLN A 56 17.62 6.64 -3.64
C GLN A 56 16.58 6.59 -2.52
N ALA A 57 15.31 6.80 -2.82
CA ALA A 57 14.25 6.62 -1.83
C ALA A 57 14.15 5.13 -1.50
N THR A 58 13.99 4.79 -0.23
CA THR A 58 13.68 3.41 0.16
C THR A 58 12.20 3.15 -0.02
N ASP A 59 11.82 1.88 -0.16
CA ASP A 59 10.41 1.47 -0.15
C ASP A 59 9.79 1.48 1.26
N ASN A 60 10.49 2.06 2.25
CA ASN A 60 10.21 1.98 3.68
C ASN A 60 9.07 2.92 4.14
N ASP A 61 8.59 3.81 3.25
CA ASP A 61 7.53 4.80 3.52
C ASP A 61 6.18 4.19 3.95
N LEU A 62 5.99 2.87 3.80
CA LEU A 62 4.72 2.19 3.97
C LEU A 62 4.76 1.03 4.96
N GLU A 63 5.87 0.79 5.69
CA GLU A 63 5.85 -0.14 6.82
C GLU A 63 4.93 0.48 7.89
N PRO A 64 3.78 -0.14 8.23
CA PRO A 64 3.06 0.34 9.39
C PRO A 64 3.99 0.29 10.58
N MET A 65 3.98 1.36 11.39
CA MET A 65 4.78 1.40 12.59
C MET A 65 4.49 0.13 13.41
N PRO A 66 5.53 -0.60 13.89
CA PRO A 66 5.37 -1.90 14.53
C PRO A 66 4.29 -1.95 15.61
N GLU A 67 4.04 -0.82 16.28
CA GLU A 67 3.00 -0.65 17.30
C GLU A 67 1.58 -0.87 16.76
N TYR A 68 1.28 -0.46 15.52
CA TYR A 68 -0.03 -0.68 14.90
C TYR A 68 -0.26 -2.13 14.50
N ALA A 69 0.80 -2.83 14.07
CA ALA A 69 0.71 -4.27 13.80
C ALA A 69 0.39 -5.06 15.08
N GLY A 70 1.04 -4.72 16.19
CA GLY A 70 0.75 -5.29 17.50
C GLY A 70 -0.69 -5.03 17.98
N LEU A 71 -1.19 -3.80 17.81
CA LEU A 71 -2.58 -3.46 18.13
C LEU A 71 -3.57 -4.25 17.27
N ALA A 72 -3.34 -4.32 15.96
CA ALA A 72 -4.19 -5.09 15.04
C ALA A 72 -4.23 -6.58 15.42
N ALA A 73 -3.09 -7.17 15.77
CA ALA A 73 -3.02 -8.55 16.23
C ALA A 73 -3.79 -8.77 17.54
N ALA A 74 -3.73 -7.82 18.49
CA ALA A 74 -4.46 -7.90 19.75
C ALA A 74 -5.99 -7.79 19.57
N LEU A 75 -6.44 -6.90 18.67
CA LEU A 75 -7.85 -6.76 18.31
C LEU A 75 -8.36 -8.01 17.59
N ALA A 76 -7.60 -8.50 16.59
CA ALA A 76 -7.93 -9.74 15.89
C ALA A 76 -8.02 -10.93 16.85
N ALA A 77 -7.06 -11.06 17.78
CA ALA A 77 -7.10 -12.09 18.82
C ALA A 77 -8.37 -12.01 19.69
N THR A 78 -8.85 -10.79 19.95
CA THR A 78 -10.06 -10.58 20.76
C THR A 78 -11.30 -10.99 19.98
N ILE A 79 -11.47 -10.49 18.75
CA ILE A 79 -12.57 -10.88 17.86
C ILE A 79 -12.63 -12.40 17.70
N HIS A 80 -11.48 -13.05 17.45
CA HIS A 80 -11.37 -14.51 17.34
C HIS A 80 -11.93 -15.25 18.56
N ARG A 81 -11.72 -14.71 19.78
CA ARG A 81 -12.16 -15.36 21.03
C ARG A 81 -13.60 -15.05 21.40
N THR A 82 -14.10 -13.87 21.05
CA THR A 82 -15.35 -13.34 21.62
C THR A 82 -16.50 -13.28 20.64
N SER A 83 -16.23 -13.22 19.33
CA SER A 83 -17.26 -13.17 18.30
C SER A 83 -17.81 -14.57 17.99
N SER A 84 -19.11 -14.65 17.73
CA SER A 84 -19.75 -15.84 17.18
C SER A 84 -19.59 -15.99 15.66
N ALA A 85 -19.22 -14.91 14.97
CA ALA A 85 -18.98 -14.86 13.52
C ALA A 85 -17.75 -13.99 13.17
N PRO A 86 -16.52 -14.38 13.58
CA PRO A 86 -15.34 -13.52 13.52
C PRO A 86 -15.02 -12.96 12.13
N SER A 87 -15.20 -13.77 11.07
CA SER A 87 -14.95 -13.34 9.68
C SER A 87 -15.97 -12.31 9.21
N ASP A 88 -17.25 -12.47 9.59
CA ASP A 88 -18.32 -11.59 9.12
C ASP A 88 -18.24 -10.23 9.82
N ASP A 89 -18.05 -10.24 11.16
CA ASP A 89 -17.84 -9.02 11.94
C ASP A 89 -16.60 -8.24 11.44
N ALA A 90 -15.53 -8.97 11.07
CA ALA A 90 -14.32 -8.38 10.51
C ALA A 90 -14.56 -7.79 9.11
N ALA A 91 -15.33 -8.47 8.25
CA ALA A 91 -15.70 -7.96 6.94
C ALA A 91 -16.57 -6.70 7.05
N ASP A 92 -17.52 -6.66 7.98
CA ASP A 92 -18.37 -5.50 8.24
C ASP A 92 -17.54 -4.29 8.71
N ALA A 93 -16.62 -4.51 9.64
CA ALA A 93 -15.69 -3.47 10.09
C ALA A 93 -14.81 -2.95 8.94
N GLY A 94 -14.31 -3.86 8.10
CA GLY A 94 -13.59 -3.51 6.88
C GLY A 94 -14.43 -2.66 5.94
N LEU A 95 -15.69 -3.06 5.71
CA LEU A 95 -16.61 -2.41 4.79
C LEU A 95 -16.98 -0.99 5.22
N GLU A 96 -17.18 -0.74 6.52
CA GLU A 96 -17.34 0.62 7.04
C GLU A 96 -16.06 1.45 6.83
N TRP A 97 -14.91 0.89 7.19
CA TRP A 97 -13.62 1.56 7.06
C TRP A 97 -13.28 1.93 5.62
N GLY A 98 -13.52 1.02 4.66
CA GLY A 98 -13.30 1.25 3.23
C GLY A 98 -14.15 2.40 2.68
N ARG A 99 -15.42 2.50 3.11
CA ARG A 99 -16.29 3.63 2.72
C ARG A 99 -15.78 4.95 3.28
N ASP A 100 -15.32 4.95 4.53
CA ASP A 100 -14.79 6.15 5.19
C ASP A 100 -13.52 6.65 4.50
N LEU A 101 -12.58 5.75 4.19
CA LEU A 101 -11.36 6.07 3.45
C LEU A 101 -11.68 6.64 2.05
N ALA A 102 -12.59 6.00 1.32
CA ALA A 102 -13.01 6.49 0.01
C ALA A 102 -13.65 7.88 0.11
N ARG A 103 -14.52 8.12 1.10
CA ARG A 103 -15.12 9.44 1.36
C ARG A 103 -14.07 10.50 1.71
N ALA A 104 -13.09 10.16 2.55
CA ALA A 104 -11.98 11.05 2.90
C ALA A 104 -11.14 11.45 1.67
N ARG A 105 -11.03 10.57 0.67
CA ARG A 105 -10.41 10.85 -0.64
C ARG A 105 -11.30 11.62 -1.61
N GLY A 106 -12.51 12.02 -1.20
CA GLY A 106 -13.46 12.72 -2.06
C GLY A 106 -14.12 11.81 -3.10
N ALA A 107 -14.41 10.56 -2.75
CA ALA A 107 -15.07 9.62 -3.64
C ALA A 107 -16.31 10.23 -4.31
N ALA A 108 -16.32 10.14 -5.65
CA ALA A 108 -17.45 10.47 -6.49
C ALA A 108 -17.85 9.19 -7.25
N PRO A 109 -19.11 8.73 -7.17
CA PRO A 109 -19.55 7.53 -7.88
C PRO A 109 -19.31 7.65 -9.39
N SER A 110 -18.56 6.72 -9.94
CA SER A 110 -18.30 6.60 -11.37
C SER A 110 -19.32 5.69 -12.03
N ARG A 111 -19.68 5.95 -13.29
CA ARG A 111 -20.46 5.02 -14.13
C ARG A 111 -19.60 3.94 -14.79
N SER A 112 -18.28 4.02 -14.63
CA SER A 112 -17.33 3.06 -15.21
C SER A 112 -16.72 2.21 -14.12
N GLU A 113 -16.99 0.90 -14.15
CA GLU A 113 -16.42 -0.07 -13.20
C GLU A 113 -14.89 -0.04 -13.21
N VAL A 114 -14.27 0.09 -14.39
CA VAL A 114 -12.80 0.13 -14.49
C VAL A 114 -12.24 1.36 -13.78
N VAL A 115 -12.94 2.50 -13.82
CA VAL A 115 -12.53 3.70 -13.06
C VAL A 115 -12.69 3.45 -11.57
N ALA A 116 -13.82 2.89 -11.12
CA ALA A 116 -14.01 2.56 -9.71
C ALA A 116 -12.94 1.59 -9.17
N ARG A 117 -12.61 0.54 -9.94
CA ARG A 117 -11.53 -0.42 -9.62
C ARG A 117 -10.17 0.27 -9.54
N ARG A 118 -9.88 1.24 -10.42
CA ARG A 118 -8.62 2.01 -10.38
C ARG A 118 -8.51 2.86 -9.12
N GLU A 119 -9.59 3.49 -8.68
CA GLU A 119 -9.60 4.27 -7.42
C GLU A 119 -9.35 3.36 -6.20
N VAL A 120 -9.96 2.17 -6.18
CA VAL A 120 -9.68 1.15 -5.15
C VAL A 120 -8.21 0.73 -5.16
N VAL A 121 -7.62 0.49 -6.33
CA VAL A 121 -6.21 0.12 -6.43
C VAL A 121 -5.29 1.26 -5.96
N ALA A 122 -5.62 2.51 -6.28
CA ALA A 122 -4.88 3.67 -5.77
C ALA A 122 -4.97 3.79 -4.24
N LEU A 123 -6.13 3.47 -3.65
CA LEU A 123 -6.29 3.38 -2.20
C LEU A 123 -5.42 2.27 -1.60
N LEU A 124 -5.41 1.07 -2.19
CA LEU A 124 -4.59 -0.05 -1.70
C LEU A 124 -3.07 0.24 -1.80
N GLU A 125 -2.64 0.95 -2.83
CA GLU A 125 -1.25 1.43 -2.96
C GLU A 125 -0.89 2.37 -1.80
N GLU A 126 -1.73 3.36 -1.50
CA GLU A 126 -1.50 4.28 -0.38
C GLU A 126 -1.51 3.60 0.99
N LEU A 127 -2.30 2.53 1.14
CA LEU A 127 -2.31 1.70 2.34
C LEU A 127 -1.10 0.75 2.44
N GLY A 128 -0.25 0.68 1.41
CA GLY A 128 0.99 -0.10 1.45
C GLY A 128 0.90 -1.54 1.00
N PHE A 129 -0.16 -1.93 0.27
CA PHE A 129 -0.34 -3.28 -0.25
C PHE A 129 0.46 -3.59 -1.53
N ALA A 130 1.08 -2.58 -2.14
CA ALA A 130 1.86 -2.70 -3.37
C ALA A 130 1.14 -3.52 -4.48
N PRO A 131 -0.05 -3.08 -4.94
CA PRO A 131 -0.82 -3.73 -6.00
C PRO A 131 -0.11 -3.76 -7.35
N ARG A 132 -0.27 -4.89 -8.06
CA ARG A 132 0.07 -5.05 -9.48
C ARG A 132 -1.15 -5.58 -10.22
N THR A 133 -1.53 -4.92 -11.30
CA THR A 133 -2.81 -5.18 -11.98
C THR A 133 -2.65 -5.54 -13.44
N ASP A 134 -3.65 -6.22 -13.99
CA ASP A 134 -3.85 -6.33 -15.43
C ASP A 134 -4.43 -5.04 -16.03
N SER A 135 -4.55 -4.98 -17.35
CA SER A 135 -5.08 -3.80 -18.05
C SER A 135 -6.54 -3.49 -17.71
N ARG A 136 -7.32 -4.49 -17.29
CA ARG A 136 -8.74 -4.37 -16.91
C ARG A 136 -8.94 -4.06 -15.43
N VAL A 137 -7.89 -4.12 -14.62
CA VAL A 137 -7.94 -3.96 -13.16
C VAL A 137 -8.91 -4.97 -12.53
N SER A 138 -8.97 -6.16 -13.13
CA SER A 138 -9.91 -7.22 -12.79
C SER A 138 -9.30 -8.21 -11.78
N THR A 139 -7.99 -8.40 -11.89
CA THR A 139 -7.19 -9.18 -10.96
C THR A 139 -6.04 -8.31 -10.48
N VAL A 140 -5.94 -8.18 -9.16
CA VAL A 140 -4.97 -7.35 -8.48
C VAL A 140 -4.11 -8.25 -7.60
N ARG A 141 -2.82 -8.21 -7.84
CA ARG A 141 -1.83 -8.98 -7.10
C ARG A 141 -1.21 -8.09 -6.03
N LEU A 142 -1.43 -8.43 -4.78
CA LEU A 142 -1.01 -7.62 -3.63
C LEU A 142 0.26 -8.22 -3.07
N THR A 143 1.39 -7.60 -3.40
CA THR A 143 2.73 -8.13 -3.12
C THR A 143 3.25 -7.79 -1.73
N ARG A 144 2.46 -7.04 -0.95
CA ARG A 144 2.77 -6.67 0.42
C ARG A 144 1.52 -6.70 1.27
N CYS A 145 1.68 -7.07 2.54
CA CYS A 145 0.65 -6.94 3.56
C CYS A 145 1.22 -6.10 4.70
N PRO A 146 0.68 -4.89 4.95
CA PRO A 146 1.09 -4.08 6.10
C PRO A 146 0.96 -4.84 7.43
N LEU A 147 -0.03 -5.71 7.54
CA LEU A 147 -0.34 -6.46 8.76
C LEU A 147 0.08 -7.94 8.67
N LEU A 148 1.18 -8.25 7.95
CA LEU A 148 1.55 -9.63 7.60
C LEU A 148 1.63 -10.56 8.82
N GLU A 149 2.23 -10.12 9.93
CA GLU A 149 2.32 -10.91 11.16
C GLU A 149 0.93 -11.25 11.73
N ALA A 150 0.02 -10.27 11.79
CA ALA A 150 -1.34 -10.47 12.25
C ALA A 150 -2.13 -11.36 11.26
N ALA A 151 -1.93 -11.19 9.95
CA ALA A 151 -2.54 -12.00 8.92
C ALA A 151 -2.08 -13.46 8.94
N TYR A 152 -0.84 -13.75 9.33
CA TYR A 152 -0.38 -15.12 9.54
C TYR A 152 -1.05 -15.77 10.75
N ARG A 153 -1.33 -15.00 11.81
CA ARG A 153 -1.89 -15.53 13.06
C ARG A 153 -3.42 -15.65 13.04
N TYR A 154 -4.10 -14.70 12.38
CA TYR A 154 -5.56 -14.61 12.29
C TYR A 154 -6.00 -14.27 10.85
N PRO A 155 -5.68 -15.12 9.86
CA PRO A 155 -5.98 -14.85 8.45
C PRO A 155 -7.48 -14.62 8.20
N GLU A 156 -8.35 -15.36 8.87
CA GLU A 156 -9.81 -15.28 8.74
C GLU A 156 -10.39 -13.94 9.19
N ILE A 157 -9.66 -13.18 10.01
CA ILE A 157 -10.06 -11.85 10.47
C ILE A 157 -9.36 -10.79 9.64
N VAL A 158 -8.04 -10.80 9.57
CA VAL A 158 -7.27 -9.74 8.90
C VAL A 158 -7.57 -9.69 7.40
N CYS A 159 -7.68 -10.86 6.75
CA CYS A 159 -8.05 -10.91 5.34
C CYS A 159 -9.53 -10.59 5.11
N ALA A 160 -10.42 -10.87 6.07
CA ALA A 160 -11.82 -10.45 5.98
C ALA A 160 -11.98 -8.92 6.10
N VAL A 161 -11.26 -8.27 7.02
CA VAL A 161 -11.20 -6.79 7.09
C VAL A 161 -10.74 -6.22 5.76
N HIS A 162 -9.71 -6.80 5.15
CA HIS A 162 -9.18 -6.33 3.88
C HIS A 162 -10.16 -6.51 2.71
N ARG A 163 -10.84 -7.66 2.63
CA ARG A 163 -11.94 -7.89 1.66
C ARG A 163 -13.04 -6.85 1.87
N GLY A 164 -13.52 -6.69 3.10
CA GLY A 164 -14.52 -5.69 3.47
C GLY A 164 -14.11 -4.27 3.07
N LEU A 165 -12.88 -3.86 3.37
CA LEU A 165 -12.33 -2.56 2.97
C LEU A 165 -12.44 -2.34 1.47
N THR A 166 -12.09 -3.36 0.69
CA THR A 166 -12.16 -3.27 -0.77
C THR A 166 -13.61 -3.16 -1.24
N GLN A 167 -14.53 -3.93 -0.65
CA GLN A 167 -15.97 -3.85 -0.93
C GLN A 167 -16.53 -2.46 -0.62
N GLY A 168 -16.24 -1.95 0.57
CA GLY A 168 -16.70 -0.63 1.03
C GLY A 168 -16.18 0.50 0.14
N ALA A 169 -14.90 0.47 -0.22
CA ALA A 169 -14.31 1.45 -1.12
C ALA A 169 -14.91 1.34 -2.54
N LEU A 170 -15.04 0.13 -3.08
CA LEU A 170 -15.60 -0.09 -4.41
C LEU A 170 -17.04 0.43 -4.53
N ALA A 171 -17.88 0.16 -3.53
CA ALA A 171 -19.23 0.70 -3.45
C ALA A 171 -19.24 2.25 -3.44
N ALA A 172 -18.35 2.87 -2.66
CA ALA A 172 -18.26 4.33 -2.59
C ALA A 172 -17.83 4.97 -3.92
N TYR A 173 -17.00 4.29 -4.71
CA TYR A 173 -16.60 4.72 -6.05
C TYR A 173 -17.61 4.35 -7.15
N GLY A 174 -18.74 3.72 -6.82
CA GLY A 174 -19.81 3.36 -7.76
C GLY A 174 -19.60 2.03 -8.50
N GLY A 175 -18.68 1.18 -8.03
CA GLY A 175 -18.54 -0.21 -8.50
C GLY A 175 -19.43 -1.18 -7.72
N ASP A 176 -19.39 -2.45 -8.11
CA ASP A 176 -20.16 -3.52 -7.49
C ASP A 176 -19.39 -4.18 -6.32
N PRO A 177 -19.85 -3.99 -5.06
CA PRO A 177 -19.18 -4.55 -3.89
C PRO A 177 -19.36 -6.06 -3.70
N ASP A 178 -20.36 -6.68 -4.34
CA ASP A 178 -20.60 -8.13 -4.19
C ASP A 178 -19.56 -8.96 -4.96
N ASN A 179 -18.82 -8.29 -5.83
CA ASN A 179 -17.90 -8.85 -6.80
C ASN A 179 -16.43 -8.62 -6.41
N VAL A 180 -16.15 -8.89 -5.13
CA VAL A 180 -14.83 -8.75 -4.51
C VAL A 180 -14.46 -10.04 -3.79
N GLU A 181 -13.43 -10.71 -4.30
CA GLU A 181 -12.88 -11.92 -3.68
C GLU A 181 -11.39 -11.71 -3.38
N LEU A 182 -10.98 -11.99 -2.15
CA LEU A 182 -9.57 -11.99 -1.74
C LEU A 182 -9.15 -13.42 -1.42
N ILE A 183 -8.15 -13.91 -2.14
CA ILE A 183 -7.50 -15.20 -1.92
C ILE A 183 -6.15 -14.94 -1.23
N PRO A 184 -6.05 -15.17 0.09
CA PRO A 184 -4.82 -14.92 0.84
C PRO A 184 -3.72 -15.88 0.42
N PHE A 185 -2.49 -15.38 0.27
CA PHE A 185 -1.28 -16.19 0.01
C PHE A 185 -1.42 -17.13 -1.20
N ALA A 186 -2.18 -16.72 -2.21
CA ALA A 186 -2.47 -17.52 -3.41
C ALA A 186 -1.21 -17.88 -4.21
N GLU A 187 -0.15 -17.08 -4.10
CA GLU A 187 1.16 -17.35 -4.71
C GLU A 187 2.31 -16.92 -3.77
N PRO A 188 3.55 -17.38 -4.01
CA PRO A 188 4.70 -16.97 -3.21
C PRO A 188 4.87 -15.45 -3.16
N GLY A 189 4.64 -14.87 -1.98
CA GLY A 189 4.81 -13.43 -1.75
C GLY A 189 3.65 -12.56 -2.20
N ALA A 190 2.47 -13.10 -2.55
CA ALA A 190 1.31 -12.28 -2.86
C ALA A 190 -0.05 -12.91 -2.51
N CYS A 191 -1.01 -12.03 -2.25
CA CYS A 191 -2.44 -12.37 -2.27
C CYS A 191 -3.02 -11.99 -3.64
N LEU A 192 -4.10 -12.67 -4.04
CA LEU A 192 -4.87 -12.31 -5.24
C LEU A 192 -6.20 -11.71 -4.83
N LEU A 193 -6.51 -10.54 -5.39
CA LEU A 193 -7.76 -9.84 -5.21
C LEU A 193 -8.46 -9.76 -6.57
N HIS A 194 -9.63 -10.39 -6.67
CA HIS A 194 -10.50 -10.33 -7.83
C HIS A 194 -11.57 -9.26 -7.61
N LEU A 195 -11.74 -8.39 -8.60
CA LEU A 195 -12.71 -7.28 -8.60
C LEU A 195 -13.75 -7.46 -9.73
N THR A 196 -13.86 -8.66 -10.27
CA THR A 196 -14.70 -8.97 -11.43
C THR A 196 -16.15 -9.11 -11.05
N ALA A 197 -17.03 -8.55 -11.87
CA ALA A 197 -18.41 -9.01 -11.92
C ALA A 197 -18.41 -10.50 -12.30
N ASP A 198 -18.64 -11.40 -11.35
CA ASP A 198 -18.76 -12.80 -11.69
C ASP A 198 -20.13 -12.98 -12.34
N SER A 199 -20.16 -12.86 -13.66
CA SER A 199 -21.19 -13.48 -14.49
C SER A 199 -20.64 -14.83 -14.94
N ALA A 200 -20.51 -15.77 -14.01
CA ALA A 200 -20.36 -17.17 -14.32
C ALA A 200 -21.70 -17.87 -14.06
N GLY A 201 -22.57 -17.91 -15.09
CA GLY A 201 -23.76 -18.77 -15.14
C GLY A 201 -25.08 -18.04 -15.35
#